data_AF-A0A0F9L236-F1
#
_entry.id   AF-A0A0F9L236-F1
#
_cell.length_a   1.000
_cell.length_b   1.000
_cell.length_c   1.000
_cell.angle_alpha   90.00
_cell.angle_beta   90.00
_cell.angle_gamma   90.00
#
_symmetry.space_group_name_H-M   'P 1'
#
loop_
_entity.id
_entity.type
_entity.pdbx_description
1 polymer ?
#
loop_
_entity_poly.entity_id
_entity_poly.type
_entity_poly.pdbx_seq_one_letter_code
_entity_poly.pdbx_strand_id
1 'polypeptide(L)'
;MVSRPKNVGTVKIGAESYLLVQTEDKQSWEEKYLHEPPWVEGLPSMLSEPQETWHLGGLKSKQGFPGTSEYGINIDARFPFRLLPGPKVNTITLTDSASNPTRIFEALGYIFIVAGRRVFRIDPADDSIVESKDFGAGGTLGVDGMKWEDDTGLVTTDDADQSLWEVTAIGSPDTWAQAAAGIKPYRLAAGIDRLFGIEDSGLLRNVASGLDPMVAINWSDRIQCGETSTKPTGLLAFEKTVLAGKPEGLFGVSPEGKGVPLIKRMIRDDDNCKGMSMHEPYAIIPHSRGAYRFLPGLVESIGLEKELINESPIRGRFKDFTTDNQWLRGLLAVGSDTYIMVARDRAQGEPGFGPFVWDTWVFLSAIASQAMHLSTLTTVPRLWFGSGNNIAYVVLSNAAGAPDVEDSAYKFAFTGTITRFTTKYRFGDWGDKDFFKFVIAGKGLSVSTIWDIAYSVDGGTYVTTDIDGNNMRISSNDRKTFFLSRTAIGREIQFRFTGQGANNLSKGEIVYFEPFAVPQSRKVPINIIQLHLSRDTKLDLGQEARSAAEQLSDLHTLDETSAPLKASGPWGEDKDMWVKSLHLVAVLQESDVESEYLVELTLQERRVA
;
A
#
# COMPACT_ATOMS: atom_id res chain seq x y z
N MET A 1 72.17 -12.64 -18.56
CA MET A 1 71.65 -13.99 -18.29
C MET A 1 70.18 -13.84 -18.01
N VAL A 2 69.30 -14.42 -18.83
CA VAL A 2 67.85 -14.42 -18.56
C VAL A 2 67.61 -15.36 -17.37
N SER A 3 66.95 -14.87 -16.31
CA SER A 3 66.60 -15.68 -15.15
C SER A 3 65.70 -16.84 -15.60
N ARG A 4 66.13 -18.10 -15.42
CA ARG A 4 65.32 -19.26 -15.81
C ARG A 4 64.04 -19.31 -14.95
N PRO A 5 62.86 -19.58 -15.56
CA PRO A 5 61.62 -19.71 -14.80
C PRO A 5 61.71 -20.92 -13.85
N LYS A 6 61.11 -20.78 -12.65
CA LYS A 6 61.08 -21.85 -11.65
C LYS A 6 59.82 -22.68 -11.83
N ASN A 7 59.96 -23.99 -12.03
CA ASN A 7 58.82 -24.90 -12.07
C ASN A 7 58.17 -25.03 -10.69
N VAL A 8 56.85 -24.86 -10.63
CA VAL A 8 56.05 -24.90 -9.38
C VAL A 8 55.00 -26.02 -9.42
N GLY A 9 54.68 -26.58 -10.58
CA GLY A 9 53.72 -27.68 -10.71
C GLY A 9 53.25 -27.92 -12.14
N THR A 10 52.14 -28.65 -12.27
CA THR A 10 51.52 -28.98 -13.56
C THR A 10 50.05 -28.60 -13.53
N VAL A 11 49.53 -28.09 -14.64
CA VAL A 11 48.08 -27.84 -14.84
C VAL A 11 47.60 -28.62 -16.05
N LYS A 12 46.36 -29.10 -16.00
CA LYS A 12 45.70 -29.77 -17.13
C LYS A 12 44.72 -28.82 -17.78
N ILE A 13 44.82 -28.63 -19.09
CA ILE A 13 43.94 -27.75 -19.87
C ILE A 13 43.45 -28.55 -21.08
N GLY A 14 42.15 -28.86 -21.10
CA GLY A 14 41.58 -29.78 -22.08
C GLY A 14 42.08 -31.21 -21.84
N ALA A 15 42.60 -31.84 -22.89
CA ALA A 15 43.16 -33.19 -22.80
C ALA A 15 44.61 -33.19 -22.26
N GLU A 16 45.28 -32.04 -22.25
CA GLU A 16 46.74 -31.95 -22.19
C GLU A 16 47.26 -31.32 -20.89
N SER A 17 48.47 -31.74 -20.49
CA SER A 17 49.19 -31.25 -19.30
C SER A 17 50.25 -30.22 -19.68
N TYR A 18 50.35 -29.13 -18.91
CA TYR A 18 51.29 -28.02 -19.11
C TYR A 18 52.03 -27.68 -17.81
N LEU A 19 53.27 -27.21 -17.91
CA LEU A 19 54.05 -26.80 -16.76
C LEU A 19 53.66 -25.43 -16.25
N LEU A 20 53.37 -25.35 -14.96
CA LEU A 20 53.12 -24.12 -14.24
C LEU A 20 54.42 -23.56 -13.68
N VAL A 21 54.76 -22.32 -14.03
CA VAL A 21 56.05 -21.72 -13.68
C VAL A 21 55.92 -20.39 -12.98
N GLN A 22 56.92 -20.03 -12.17
CA GLN A 22 57.06 -18.74 -11.51
C GLN A 22 58.28 -18.00 -12.06
N THR A 23 58.13 -16.70 -12.32
CA THR A 23 59.22 -15.80 -12.73
C THR A 23 59.60 -14.86 -11.58
N GLU A 24 60.71 -14.12 -11.70
CA GLU A 24 61.12 -13.17 -10.66
C GLU A 24 60.07 -12.07 -10.43
N ASP A 25 59.33 -11.68 -11.49
CA ASP A 25 58.38 -10.58 -11.47
C ASP A 25 56.91 -10.99 -11.30
N LYS A 26 56.56 -12.28 -11.47
CA LYS A 26 55.16 -12.75 -11.44
C LYS A 26 55.01 -14.13 -10.77
N GLN A 27 53.92 -14.27 -10.01
CA GLN A 27 53.51 -15.55 -9.42
C GLN A 27 53.05 -16.54 -10.50
N SER A 28 53.08 -17.82 -10.17
CA SER A 28 52.77 -18.88 -11.12
C SER A 28 51.30 -18.96 -11.51
N TRP A 29 50.42 -18.56 -10.60
CA TRP A 29 49.02 -18.31 -10.88
C TRP A 29 48.48 -17.20 -9.98
N GLU A 30 47.44 -16.51 -10.43
CA GLU A 30 46.70 -15.52 -9.65
C GLU A 30 45.22 -15.61 -10.00
N GLU A 31 44.36 -15.65 -8.97
CA GLU A 31 42.92 -15.50 -9.14
C GLU A 31 42.56 -14.01 -9.08
N LYS A 32 42.01 -13.47 -10.17
CA LYS A 32 41.46 -12.12 -10.23
C LYS A 32 39.97 -12.16 -10.43
N TYR A 33 39.28 -11.22 -9.79
CA TYR A 33 37.87 -10.99 -10.03
C TYR A 33 37.75 -9.83 -11.00
N LEU A 34 37.43 -10.13 -12.26
CA LEU A 34 37.19 -9.11 -13.27
C LEU A 34 35.68 -8.83 -13.39
N HIS A 35 35.34 -7.57 -13.64
CA HIS A 35 34.00 -7.21 -14.07
C HIS A 35 33.73 -7.92 -15.39
N GLU A 36 32.58 -8.59 -15.52
CA GLU A 36 32.20 -9.18 -16.79
C GLU A 36 32.23 -8.09 -17.90
N PRO A 37 32.97 -8.31 -19.01
CA PRO A 37 33.07 -7.32 -20.07
C PRO A 37 31.69 -6.98 -20.64
N PRO A 38 31.43 -5.71 -21.01
CA PRO A 38 30.12 -5.22 -21.44
C PRO A 38 29.64 -5.76 -22.81
N TRP A 39 30.25 -6.82 -23.35
CA TRP A 39 30.03 -7.24 -24.74
C TRP A 39 29.23 -8.54 -24.87
N VAL A 40 28.61 -9.00 -23.78
CA VAL A 40 27.45 -9.89 -23.88
C VAL A 40 26.17 -9.17 -23.41
N GLU A 41 26.23 -8.21 -22.46
CA GLU A 41 25.06 -7.42 -22.01
C GLU A 41 25.34 -5.98 -21.51
N GLY A 42 26.35 -5.27 -22.03
CA GLY A 42 26.59 -3.84 -21.72
C GLY A 42 27.06 -3.55 -20.28
N LEU A 43 27.57 -2.34 -20.03
CA LEU A 43 27.47 -1.78 -18.67
C LEU A 43 25.96 -1.75 -18.35
N PRO A 44 25.51 -2.11 -17.14
CA PRO A 44 24.09 -1.99 -16.83
C PRO A 44 23.66 -0.57 -17.13
N SER A 45 22.63 -0.41 -17.98
CA SER A 45 21.99 0.89 -18.12
C SER A 45 21.62 1.36 -16.72
N MET A 46 21.96 2.61 -16.40
CA MET A 46 21.47 3.22 -15.16
C MET A 46 19.96 3.00 -15.12
N LEU A 47 19.51 2.19 -14.18
CA LEU A 47 18.09 1.89 -14.02
C LEU A 47 17.51 3.09 -13.29
N SER A 48 17.06 4.05 -14.08
CA SER A 48 16.14 5.07 -13.61
C SER A 48 14.73 4.54 -13.81
N GLU A 49 13.92 4.62 -12.78
CA GLU A 49 12.49 4.62 -12.98
C GLU A 49 11.99 6.05 -12.78
N PRO A 50 12.03 6.90 -13.84
CA PRO A 50 11.30 8.16 -13.84
C PRO A 50 9.84 7.81 -13.65
N GLN A 51 9.40 7.80 -12.41
CA GLN A 51 8.03 7.49 -12.13
C GLN A 51 7.24 8.76 -12.40
N GLU A 52 6.79 8.89 -13.65
CA GLU A 52 5.57 9.62 -14.01
C GLU A 52 4.33 9.05 -13.26
N THR A 53 4.49 8.31 -12.15
CA THR A 53 3.51 7.46 -11.43
C THR A 53 4.02 6.96 -10.06
N TRP A 54 4.78 7.77 -9.31
CA TRP A 54 5.30 7.36 -7.99
C TRP A 54 4.21 7.15 -6.92
N HIS A 55 3.02 7.70 -7.18
CA HIS A 55 1.74 7.24 -6.66
C HIS A 55 0.66 7.67 -7.70
N LEU A 56 -0.26 6.77 -8.05
CA LEU A 56 -1.44 7.09 -8.88
C LEU A 56 -2.63 7.57 -8.03
N GLY A 57 -2.33 7.91 -6.78
CA GLY A 57 -3.28 7.84 -5.67
C GLY A 57 -3.62 6.39 -5.34
N GLY A 58 -3.67 6.09 -4.06
CA GLY A 58 -3.86 4.74 -3.55
C GLY A 58 -2.58 4.04 -3.14
N LEU A 59 -2.72 2.87 -2.54
CA LEU A 59 -1.64 1.95 -2.16
C LEU A 59 -0.93 1.32 -3.40
N LYS A 60 -0.77 2.06 -4.51
CA LYS A 60 -0.44 1.50 -5.83
C LYS A 60 0.58 2.33 -6.61
N SER A 61 1.64 1.65 -7.07
CA SER A 61 2.56 2.11 -8.12
C SER A 61 2.35 1.32 -9.42
N LYS A 62 2.76 1.91 -10.55
CA LYS A 62 2.62 1.33 -11.91
C LYS A 62 3.43 0.05 -12.15
N GLN A 63 4.34 -0.33 -11.24
CA GLN A 63 5.16 -1.55 -11.40
C GLN A 63 4.34 -2.83 -11.49
N GLY A 64 3.02 -2.81 -11.21
CA GLY A 64 2.14 -3.93 -11.52
C GLY A 64 2.49 -5.22 -10.77
N PHE A 65 3.48 -5.18 -9.87
CA PHE A 65 3.77 -6.26 -8.96
C PHE A 65 2.80 -6.15 -7.80
N PRO A 66 1.96 -7.16 -7.63
CA PRO A 66 1.33 -7.42 -6.36
C PRO A 66 2.44 -7.42 -5.28
N GLY A 67 2.33 -6.63 -4.21
CA GLY A 67 3.49 -6.49 -3.30
C GLY A 67 3.54 -5.21 -2.47
N THR A 68 2.98 -4.14 -3.01
CA THR A 68 3.56 -2.82 -2.76
C THR A 68 3.04 -2.15 -1.50
N SER A 69 3.95 -1.94 -0.53
CA SER A 69 3.74 -1.34 0.79
C SER A 69 3.54 0.17 0.78
N GLU A 70 2.80 0.71 -0.19
CA GLU A 70 2.43 2.12 -0.13
C GLU A 70 1.40 2.30 0.98
N TYR A 71 1.69 3.19 1.94
CA TYR A 71 0.72 3.63 2.93
C TYR A 71 1.16 4.94 3.56
N GLY A 72 0.19 5.73 4.01
CA GLY A 72 0.43 7.02 4.63
C GLY A 72 -0.28 7.20 5.96
N ILE A 73 0.23 8.15 6.72
CA ILE A 73 -0.33 8.67 7.97
C ILE A 73 -0.59 10.15 7.72
N ASN A 74 -1.87 10.55 7.72
CA ASN A 74 -2.30 11.93 7.46
C ASN A 74 -1.68 12.50 6.18
N ILE A 75 -1.90 11.80 5.07
CA ILE A 75 -1.39 12.12 3.73
C ILE A 75 -2.57 12.15 2.78
N ASP A 76 -2.56 13.07 1.82
CA ASP A 76 -3.47 13.09 0.70
C ASP A 76 -2.69 12.81 -0.59
N ALA A 77 -2.91 11.63 -1.16
CA ALA A 77 -2.32 11.22 -2.43
C ALA A 77 -3.38 11.01 -3.51
N ARG A 78 -4.62 11.51 -3.33
CA ARG A 78 -5.72 11.39 -4.32
C ARG A 78 -5.36 11.93 -5.71
N PHE A 79 -4.43 12.87 -5.76
CA PHE A 79 -3.95 13.51 -6.97
C PHE A 79 -2.73 12.75 -7.51
N PRO A 80 -2.74 12.30 -8.77
CA PRO A 80 -1.55 11.73 -9.38
C PRO A 80 -0.35 12.68 -9.26
N PHE A 81 0.79 12.13 -8.85
CA PHE A 81 2.10 12.80 -8.79
C PHE A 81 2.25 13.91 -7.74
N ARG A 82 1.22 14.16 -6.93
CA ARG A 82 1.25 15.15 -5.85
C ARG A 82 1.05 14.48 -4.49
N LEU A 83 2.08 14.46 -3.66
CA LEU A 83 1.94 14.06 -2.27
C LEU A 83 1.71 15.30 -1.42
N LEU A 84 0.53 15.36 -0.82
CA LEU A 84 0.11 16.43 0.06
C LEU A 84 -0.03 15.92 1.49
N PRO A 85 0.10 16.79 2.50
CA PRO A 85 -0.44 16.51 3.82
C PRO A 85 -1.94 16.21 3.74
N GLY A 86 -2.41 15.32 4.61
CA GLY A 86 -3.83 15.03 4.78
C GLY A 86 -4.60 16.23 5.33
N PRO A 87 -5.92 16.15 5.41
CA PRO A 87 -6.76 17.23 5.91
C PRO A 87 -6.56 17.43 7.42
N LYS A 88 -6.76 18.67 7.89
CA LYS A 88 -6.84 18.97 9.31
C LYS A 88 -8.09 18.33 9.90
N VAL A 89 -7.91 17.52 10.93
CA VAL A 89 -9.00 17.00 11.76
C VAL A 89 -9.32 18.00 12.86
N ASN A 90 -10.57 18.44 12.95
CA ASN A 90 -11.08 19.23 14.06
C ASN A 90 -11.90 18.29 14.96
N THR A 91 -11.54 18.19 16.24
CA THR A 91 -12.27 17.37 17.22
C THR A 91 -13.10 18.29 18.11
N ILE A 92 -14.36 17.91 18.35
CA ILE A 92 -15.26 18.60 19.26
C ILE A 92 -15.66 17.65 20.38
N THR A 93 -15.56 18.12 21.62
CA THR A 93 -15.87 17.32 22.80
C THR A 93 -17.37 17.18 22.97
N LEU A 94 -17.85 15.93 23.01
CA LEU A 94 -19.23 15.63 23.41
C LEU A 94 -19.27 15.55 24.93
N THR A 95 -19.59 16.66 25.59
CA THR A 95 -19.61 16.77 27.06
C THR A 95 -20.47 15.64 27.65
N ASP A 96 -19.93 14.96 28.67
CA ASP A 96 -20.55 13.83 29.37
C ASP A 96 -20.86 12.57 28.52
N SER A 97 -20.37 12.51 27.28
CA SER A 97 -20.40 11.28 26.49
C SER A 97 -19.41 10.25 27.04
N ALA A 98 -19.92 9.04 27.33
CA ALA A 98 -19.11 7.90 27.75
C ALA A 98 -19.07 6.79 26.67
N SER A 99 -19.56 7.07 25.47
CA SER A 99 -19.70 6.09 24.40
C SER A 99 -19.26 6.66 23.07
N ASN A 100 -18.74 5.79 22.20
CA ASN A 100 -18.40 6.19 20.84
C ASN A 100 -19.67 6.52 20.05
N PRO A 101 -19.64 7.55 19.18
CA PRO A 101 -20.71 7.77 18.22
C PRO A 101 -20.97 6.53 17.35
N THR A 102 -22.22 6.08 17.33
CA THR A 102 -22.69 4.92 16.56
C THR A 102 -23.42 5.32 15.28
N ARG A 103 -23.98 6.54 15.24
CA ARG A 103 -24.65 7.10 14.06
C ARG A 103 -24.52 8.63 14.05
N ILE A 104 -24.42 9.18 12.85
CA ILE A 104 -24.44 10.61 12.58
C ILE A 104 -25.44 10.84 11.43
N PHE A 105 -26.31 11.83 11.56
CA PHE A 105 -27.29 12.18 10.53
C PHE A 105 -27.66 13.67 10.62
N GLU A 106 -28.33 14.18 9.60
CA GLU A 106 -28.84 15.56 9.55
C GLU A 106 -30.36 15.55 9.73
N ALA A 107 -30.91 16.48 10.50
CA ALA A 107 -32.35 16.72 10.60
C ALA A 107 -32.59 18.13 11.17
N LEU A 108 -33.74 18.74 10.87
CA LEU A 108 -34.13 20.07 11.36
C LEU A 108 -33.07 21.17 11.15
N GLY A 109 -32.18 21.02 10.16
CA GLY A 109 -31.04 21.91 9.92
C GLY A 109 -29.84 21.75 10.88
N TYR A 110 -29.82 20.71 11.71
CA TYR A 110 -28.73 20.38 12.65
C TYR A 110 -28.10 19.02 12.33
N ILE A 111 -26.90 18.81 12.86
CA ILE A 111 -26.21 17.51 12.78
C ILE A 111 -26.45 16.78 14.10
N PHE A 112 -27.08 15.61 14.05
CA PHE A 112 -27.37 14.77 15.19
C PHE A 112 -26.36 13.63 15.30
N ILE A 113 -25.99 13.31 16.55
CA ILE A 113 -25.00 12.29 16.89
C ILE A 113 -25.60 11.38 17.95
N VAL A 114 -25.72 10.09 17.63
CA VAL A 114 -26.15 9.05 18.56
C VAL A 114 -24.90 8.44 19.21
N ALA A 115 -24.80 8.51 20.53
CA ALA A 115 -23.64 8.04 21.29
C ALA A 115 -24.10 7.34 22.59
N GLY A 116 -24.33 6.03 22.51
CA GLY A 116 -24.85 5.23 23.63
C GLY A 116 -26.23 5.74 24.06
N ARG A 117 -26.43 6.02 25.35
CA ARG A 117 -27.71 6.52 25.89
C ARG A 117 -28.05 7.96 25.50
N ARG A 118 -27.13 8.68 24.85
CA ARG A 118 -27.25 10.12 24.60
C ARG A 118 -27.32 10.45 23.12
N VAL A 119 -28.09 11.47 22.80
CA VAL A 119 -28.13 12.11 21.50
C VAL A 119 -27.68 13.55 21.66
N PHE A 120 -26.70 13.95 20.87
CA PHE A 120 -26.21 15.32 20.79
C PHE A 120 -26.65 15.94 19.47
N ARG A 121 -26.78 17.26 19.44
CA ARG A 121 -26.91 18.01 18.20
C ARG A 121 -25.84 19.09 18.11
N ILE A 122 -25.44 19.39 16.87
CA ILE A 122 -24.45 20.41 16.54
C ILE A 122 -25.11 21.44 15.64
N ASP A 123 -24.95 22.71 15.99
CA ASP A 123 -25.29 23.82 15.10
C ASP A 123 -24.20 23.98 14.04
N PRO A 124 -24.50 23.79 12.74
CA PRO A 124 -23.51 23.92 11.68
C PRO A 124 -22.97 25.36 11.51
N ALA A 125 -23.62 26.38 12.07
CA ALA A 125 -23.20 27.77 11.94
C ALA A 125 -21.97 28.10 12.81
N ASP A 126 -21.87 27.53 14.01
CA ASP A 126 -20.85 27.87 15.00
C ASP A 126 -20.18 26.66 15.69
N ASP A 127 -20.54 25.44 15.30
CA ASP A 127 -20.07 24.17 15.87
C ASP A 127 -20.44 23.98 17.36
N SER A 128 -21.41 24.74 17.87
CA SER A 128 -21.89 24.58 19.25
C SER A 128 -22.61 23.24 19.43
N ILE A 129 -22.35 22.58 20.56
CA ILE A 129 -22.92 21.29 20.92
C ILE A 129 -23.94 21.45 22.03
N VAL A 130 -25.08 20.80 21.86
CA VAL A 130 -26.11 20.66 22.89
C VAL A 130 -26.47 19.19 23.05
N GLU A 131 -26.59 18.72 24.29
CA GLU A 131 -27.24 17.43 24.57
C GLU A 131 -28.72 17.55 24.24
N SER A 132 -29.16 16.83 23.22
CA SER A 132 -30.55 16.85 22.75
C SER A 132 -31.43 15.90 23.54
N LYS A 133 -30.91 14.72 23.90
CA LYS A 133 -31.63 13.68 24.63
C LYS A 133 -30.69 12.81 25.46
N ASP A 134 -31.10 12.50 26.69
CA ASP A 134 -30.59 11.37 27.48
C ASP A 134 -31.75 10.38 27.66
N PHE A 135 -31.59 9.14 27.21
CA PHE A 135 -32.58 8.06 27.39
C PHE A 135 -32.61 7.55 28.85
N GLY A 136 -31.73 8.05 29.70
CA GLY A 136 -31.68 7.77 31.14
C GLY A 136 -30.67 6.70 31.51
N ALA A 137 -30.47 6.51 32.81
CA ALA A 137 -29.54 5.51 33.34
C ALA A 137 -30.06 4.05 33.27
N GLY A 138 -31.25 3.83 32.70
CA GLY A 138 -31.95 2.54 32.66
C GLY A 138 -31.35 1.50 31.70
N GLY A 139 -30.30 1.86 30.95
CA GLY A 139 -29.63 0.95 30.02
C GLY A 139 -30.10 1.05 28.58
N THR A 140 -31.11 1.87 28.27
CA THR A 140 -31.53 2.16 26.89
C THR A 140 -30.42 2.87 26.13
N LEU A 141 -29.96 2.27 25.03
CA LEU A 141 -28.92 2.76 24.16
C LEU A 141 -29.50 3.11 22.79
N GLY A 142 -29.12 4.27 22.26
CA GLY A 142 -29.37 4.63 20.87
C GLY A 142 -28.58 3.74 19.92
N VAL A 143 -29.26 3.24 18.87
CA VAL A 143 -28.73 2.24 17.93
C VAL A 143 -28.51 2.86 16.55
N ASP A 144 -29.51 3.57 16.04
CA ASP A 144 -29.53 4.13 14.69
C ASP A 144 -30.27 5.48 14.68
N GLY A 145 -30.19 6.18 13.56
CA GLY A 145 -30.83 7.46 13.35
C GLY A 145 -30.77 7.93 11.90
N MET A 146 -31.78 8.70 11.51
CA MET A 146 -31.93 9.25 10.17
C MET A 146 -32.92 10.40 10.11
N LYS A 147 -32.81 11.19 9.05
CA LYS A 147 -33.85 12.13 8.62
C LYS A 147 -35.06 11.39 8.07
N TRP A 148 -36.25 11.87 8.38
CA TRP A 148 -37.50 11.44 7.73
C TRP A 148 -38.31 12.63 7.24
N GLU A 149 -38.88 12.49 6.03
CA GLU A 149 -39.82 13.42 5.36
C GLU A 149 -39.64 14.92 5.67
N ASP A 150 -40.52 15.49 6.50
CA ASP A 150 -40.63 16.91 6.86
C ASP A 150 -39.45 17.42 7.71
N ASP A 151 -38.26 16.87 7.45
CA ASP A 151 -36.99 17.13 8.12
C ASP A 151 -36.98 16.73 9.60
N THR A 152 -37.85 15.80 10.02
CA THR A 152 -37.84 15.28 11.39
C THR A 152 -36.70 14.28 11.58
N GLY A 153 -36.19 14.20 12.80
CA GLY A 153 -35.11 13.29 13.16
C GLY A 153 -35.66 12.07 13.89
N LEU A 154 -35.43 10.88 13.33
CA LEU A 154 -35.79 9.62 13.96
C LEU A 154 -34.55 8.97 14.58
N VAL A 155 -34.69 8.43 15.79
CA VAL A 155 -33.65 7.67 16.49
C VAL A 155 -34.25 6.38 17.02
N THR A 156 -33.58 5.26 16.80
CA THR A 156 -33.96 3.97 17.39
C THR A 156 -33.09 3.65 18.60
N THR A 157 -33.65 2.85 19.50
CA THR A 157 -32.99 2.35 20.71
C THR A 157 -32.99 0.82 20.73
N ASP A 158 -32.28 0.23 21.69
CA ASP A 158 -32.25 -1.22 21.92
C ASP A 158 -33.39 -1.75 22.83
N ASP A 159 -34.38 -0.91 23.12
CA ASP A 159 -35.57 -1.31 23.86
C ASP A 159 -36.40 -2.34 23.07
N ALA A 160 -36.95 -3.33 23.76
CA ALA A 160 -37.71 -4.41 23.13
C ALA A 160 -39.10 -3.98 22.58
N ASP A 161 -39.60 -2.84 23.04
CA ASP A 161 -40.81 -2.19 22.54
C ASP A 161 -40.68 -0.66 22.66
N GLN A 162 -41.47 0.10 21.89
CA GLN A 162 -41.41 1.56 21.84
C GLN A 162 -39.99 2.10 21.59
N SER A 163 -39.25 1.42 20.72
CA SER A 163 -37.82 1.68 20.51
C SER A 163 -37.55 2.92 19.65
N LEU A 164 -38.58 3.45 18.98
CA LEU A 164 -38.47 4.60 18.08
C LEU A 164 -38.78 5.91 18.81
N TRP A 165 -37.92 6.90 18.59
CA TRP A 165 -38.04 8.25 19.12
C TRP A 165 -37.95 9.25 17.97
N GLU A 166 -38.72 10.32 18.06
CA GLU A 166 -38.73 11.43 17.10
C GLU A 166 -38.40 12.74 17.81
N VAL A 167 -37.48 13.52 17.25
CA VAL A 167 -37.31 14.93 17.61
C VAL A 167 -38.22 15.77 16.73
N THR A 168 -39.16 16.47 17.37
CA THR A 168 -40.20 17.24 16.66
C THR A 168 -39.92 18.74 16.65
N ALA A 169 -39.12 19.23 17.59
CA ALA A 169 -38.74 20.64 17.65
C ALA A 169 -37.42 20.86 18.41
N ILE A 170 -36.66 21.84 17.94
CA ILE A 170 -35.41 22.31 18.55
C ILE A 170 -35.72 23.35 19.63
N GLY A 171 -35.12 23.21 20.82
CA GLY A 171 -35.39 24.04 21.99
C GLY A 171 -34.33 23.96 23.09
N SER A 172 -34.72 24.29 24.31
CA SER A 172 -33.87 24.18 25.52
C SER A 172 -34.73 23.75 26.71
N PRO A 173 -35.05 22.45 26.86
CA PRO A 173 -34.56 21.30 26.08
C PRO A 173 -35.30 21.11 24.74
N ASP A 174 -34.73 20.29 23.85
CA ASP A 174 -35.40 19.84 22.62
C ASP A 174 -36.64 18.98 22.94
N THR A 175 -37.62 18.97 22.04
CA THR A 175 -38.87 18.21 22.22
C THR A 175 -38.78 16.86 21.53
N TRP A 176 -38.97 15.79 22.30
CA TRP A 176 -38.91 14.41 21.83
C TRP A 176 -40.22 13.67 22.10
N ALA A 177 -40.68 12.91 21.11
CA ALA A 177 -41.81 11.99 21.23
C ALA A 177 -41.31 10.54 21.18
N GLN A 178 -41.90 9.67 21.99
CA GLN A 178 -41.69 8.22 21.92
C GLN A 178 -42.82 7.57 21.15
N ALA A 179 -42.49 6.55 20.37
CA ALA A 179 -43.45 5.80 19.58
C ALA A 179 -44.48 5.04 20.45
N ALA A 180 -45.64 4.76 19.86
CA ALA A 180 -46.67 3.94 20.51
C ALA A 180 -46.21 2.49 20.73
N ALA A 181 -46.83 1.80 21.69
CA ALA A 181 -46.59 0.38 21.95
C ALA A 181 -46.78 -0.48 20.68
N GLY A 182 -45.91 -1.47 20.49
CA GLY A 182 -45.84 -2.31 19.30
C GLY A 182 -44.93 -1.78 18.18
N ILE A 183 -44.31 -0.62 18.35
CA ILE A 183 -43.34 -0.04 17.41
C ILE A 183 -41.95 -0.26 17.94
N LYS A 184 -41.23 -1.19 17.31
CA LYS A 184 -39.93 -1.66 17.78
C LYS A 184 -38.86 -1.84 16.67
N PRO A 185 -38.70 -0.87 15.75
CA PRO A 185 -37.61 -0.92 14.80
C PRO A 185 -36.27 -0.76 15.53
N TYR A 186 -35.34 -1.68 15.28
CA TYR A 186 -33.97 -1.61 15.75
C TYR A 186 -33.10 -0.74 14.84
N ARG A 187 -33.34 -0.83 13.52
CA ARG A 187 -32.67 -0.02 12.49
C ARG A 187 -33.66 0.50 11.47
N LEU A 188 -33.30 1.61 10.82
CA LEU A 188 -34.14 2.30 9.86
C LEU A 188 -33.41 2.54 8.54
N ALA A 189 -34.19 2.63 7.46
CA ALA A 189 -33.70 3.10 6.17
C ALA A 189 -34.81 3.85 5.42
N ALA A 190 -34.51 5.04 4.92
CA ALA A 190 -35.39 5.77 4.00
C ALA A 190 -35.24 5.21 2.58
N GLY A 191 -36.32 4.68 2.03
CA GLY A 191 -36.47 4.43 0.60
C GLY A 191 -37.13 5.60 -0.13
N ILE A 192 -37.42 5.40 -1.42
CA ILE A 192 -38.00 6.44 -2.29
C ILE A 192 -39.43 6.81 -1.86
N ASP A 193 -40.25 5.81 -1.49
CA ASP A 193 -41.68 5.97 -1.19
C ASP A 193 -42.09 5.38 0.17
N ARG A 194 -41.12 4.88 0.95
CA ARG A 194 -41.35 4.14 2.20
C ARG A 194 -40.20 4.31 3.18
N LEU A 195 -40.53 4.32 4.47
CA LEU A 195 -39.60 4.05 5.55
C LEU A 195 -39.55 2.55 5.79
N PHE A 196 -38.36 1.98 5.87
CA PHE A 196 -38.16 0.60 6.27
C PHE A 196 -37.64 0.55 7.71
N GLY A 197 -38.15 -0.40 8.49
CA GLY A 197 -37.68 -0.68 9.83
C GLY A 197 -37.52 -2.17 10.04
N ILE A 198 -36.44 -2.58 10.67
CA ILE A 198 -36.18 -3.98 11.01
C ILE A 198 -36.07 -4.12 12.52
N GLU A 199 -36.84 -5.05 13.09
CA GLU A 199 -36.82 -5.35 14.53
C GLU A 199 -35.57 -6.14 14.93
N ASP A 200 -35.25 -6.20 16.22
CA ASP A 200 -34.13 -6.99 16.78
C ASP A 200 -34.15 -8.47 16.35
N SER A 201 -35.34 -9.00 16.08
CA SER A 201 -35.56 -10.37 15.61
C SER A 201 -35.30 -10.58 14.12
N GLY A 202 -35.00 -9.51 13.36
CA GLY A 202 -34.88 -9.55 11.90
C GLY A 202 -36.21 -9.46 11.17
N LEU A 203 -37.33 -9.14 11.84
CA LEU A 203 -38.61 -8.90 11.20
C LEU A 203 -38.62 -7.52 10.53
N LEU A 204 -38.67 -7.50 9.21
CA LEU A 204 -38.75 -6.30 8.39
C LEU A 204 -40.21 -5.86 8.22
N ARG A 205 -40.44 -4.56 8.42
CA ARG A 205 -41.70 -3.85 8.25
C ARG A 205 -41.46 -2.53 7.55
N ASN A 206 -42.50 -1.90 7.04
CA ASN A 206 -42.40 -0.60 6.38
C ASN A 206 -43.58 0.32 6.71
N VAL A 207 -43.37 1.61 6.48
CA VAL A 207 -44.38 2.66 6.56
C VAL A 207 -44.37 3.40 5.23
N ALA A 208 -45.53 3.56 4.61
CA ALA A 208 -45.64 4.33 3.37
C ALA A 208 -45.41 5.82 3.63
N SER A 209 -44.83 6.50 2.66
CA SER A 209 -44.63 7.95 2.73
C SER A 209 -45.94 8.71 2.99
N GLY A 210 -45.87 9.74 3.83
CA GLY A 210 -46.99 10.54 4.31
C GLY A 210 -47.78 9.93 5.48
N LEU A 211 -47.41 8.74 5.95
CA LEU A 211 -47.94 8.14 7.17
C LEU A 211 -46.96 8.31 8.33
N ASP A 212 -47.53 8.53 9.52
CA ASP A 212 -46.75 8.72 10.74
C ASP A 212 -46.11 7.40 11.23
N PRO A 213 -44.77 7.29 11.29
CA PRO A 213 -44.09 6.10 11.78
C PRO A 213 -44.22 5.90 13.30
N MET A 214 -44.74 6.88 14.05
CA MET A 214 -45.00 6.80 15.49
C MET A 214 -46.30 6.07 15.83
N VAL A 215 -47.09 5.68 14.81
CA VAL A 215 -48.38 4.98 14.97
C VAL A 215 -48.32 3.53 14.46
N ALA A 216 -48.65 2.57 15.33
CA ALA A 216 -48.42 1.15 15.07
C ALA A 216 -49.20 0.57 13.87
N ILE A 217 -50.38 1.13 13.56
CA ILE A 217 -51.21 0.67 12.45
C ILE A 217 -50.61 1.00 11.06
N ASN A 218 -49.74 2.00 11.00
CA ASN A 218 -49.11 2.44 9.76
C ASN A 218 -47.97 1.51 9.32
N TRP A 219 -47.47 0.65 10.23
CA TRP A 219 -46.43 -0.33 9.96
C TRP A 219 -47.01 -1.57 9.28
N SER A 220 -46.84 -1.67 7.97
CA SER A 220 -47.21 -2.82 7.15
C SER A 220 -46.05 -3.79 6.92
N ASP A 221 -46.37 -4.89 6.23
CA ASP A 221 -45.48 -6.01 5.90
C ASP A 221 -44.89 -6.73 7.12
N ARG A 222 -44.57 -8.02 6.93
CA ARG A 222 -43.98 -8.88 7.96
C ARG A 222 -43.07 -9.90 7.28
N ILE A 223 -41.84 -9.48 7.01
CA ILE A 223 -40.88 -10.28 6.24
C ILE A 223 -39.73 -10.66 7.16
N GLN A 224 -39.57 -11.95 7.43
CA GLN A 224 -38.46 -12.42 8.26
C GLN A 224 -37.15 -12.46 7.45
N CYS A 225 -36.13 -11.75 7.92
CA CYS A 225 -34.78 -11.77 7.36
C CYS A 225 -33.82 -12.52 8.31
N GLY A 226 -33.33 -13.68 7.87
CA GLY A 226 -32.36 -14.48 8.63
C GLY A 226 -32.87 -15.04 9.96
N GLU A 227 -31.95 -15.36 10.88
CA GLU A 227 -32.22 -16.02 12.16
C GLU A 227 -32.84 -15.08 13.21
N THR A 228 -33.84 -15.51 13.98
CA THR A 228 -34.46 -14.62 15.00
C THR A 228 -33.58 -14.34 16.22
N SER A 229 -32.48 -15.07 16.38
CA SER A 229 -31.56 -14.97 17.51
C SER A 229 -30.45 -13.93 17.32
N THR A 230 -30.27 -13.41 16.10
CA THR A 230 -29.24 -12.43 15.77
C THR A 230 -29.86 -11.07 15.45
N LYS A 231 -29.30 -10.02 16.06
CA LYS A 231 -29.72 -8.65 15.82
C LYS A 231 -29.26 -8.16 14.44
N PRO A 232 -30.05 -7.33 13.75
CA PRO A 232 -29.63 -6.74 12.48
C PRO A 232 -28.53 -5.69 12.68
N THR A 233 -27.53 -5.74 11.80
CA THR A 233 -26.30 -4.94 11.88
C THR A 233 -26.30 -3.75 10.94
N GLY A 234 -27.14 -3.79 9.90
CA GLY A 234 -27.36 -2.67 9.01
C GLY A 234 -28.67 -2.81 8.24
N LEU A 235 -29.23 -1.69 7.81
CA LEU A 235 -30.39 -1.64 6.92
C LEU A 235 -30.12 -0.57 5.87
N LEU A 236 -30.28 -0.91 4.59
CA LEU A 236 -30.01 0.01 3.49
C LEU A 236 -31.13 -0.08 2.46
N ALA A 237 -31.78 1.03 2.17
CA ALA A 237 -32.72 1.10 1.07
C ALA A 237 -31.96 1.02 -0.26
N PHE A 238 -32.47 0.21 -1.18
CA PHE A 238 -31.86 -0.02 -2.48
C PHE A 238 -32.97 -0.02 -3.54
N GLU A 239 -33.02 1.02 -4.36
CA GLU A 239 -34.12 1.25 -5.30
C GLU A 239 -35.49 1.23 -4.60
N LYS A 240 -36.37 0.27 -4.96
CA LYS A 240 -37.70 0.04 -4.35
C LYS A 240 -37.71 -1.08 -3.31
N THR A 241 -36.54 -1.62 -2.98
CA THR A 241 -36.38 -2.70 -1.99
C THR A 241 -35.44 -2.26 -0.88
N VAL A 242 -35.13 -3.18 0.01
CA VAL A 242 -34.25 -2.97 1.14
C VAL A 242 -33.32 -4.16 1.32
N LEU A 243 -32.08 -3.85 1.68
CA LEU A 243 -31.05 -4.81 2.03
C LEU A 243 -30.92 -4.85 3.55
N ALA A 244 -31.15 -6.02 4.12
CA ALA A 244 -31.04 -6.27 5.55
C ALA A 244 -29.71 -6.98 5.84
N GLY A 245 -28.83 -6.29 6.55
CA GLY A 245 -27.55 -6.82 7.01
C GLY A 245 -27.69 -7.49 8.37
N LYS A 246 -27.13 -8.70 8.51
CA LYS A 246 -27.11 -9.46 9.75
C LYS A 246 -25.77 -10.18 9.93
N PRO A 247 -25.45 -10.67 11.14
CA PRO A 247 -24.21 -11.39 11.38
C PRO A 247 -23.97 -12.57 10.44
N GLU A 248 -25.04 -13.27 10.07
CA GLU A 248 -25.01 -14.41 9.15
C GLU A 248 -24.94 -14.04 7.66
N GLY A 249 -25.15 -12.77 7.27
CA GLY A 249 -25.01 -12.32 5.88
C GLY A 249 -25.95 -11.20 5.46
N LEU A 250 -25.97 -10.92 4.15
CA LEU A 250 -26.86 -9.96 3.52
C LEU A 250 -28.15 -10.64 3.04
N PHE A 251 -29.29 -10.04 3.36
CA PHE A 251 -30.61 -10.48 2.93
C PHE A 251 -31.30 -9.41 2.08
N GLY A 252 -32.15 -9.84 1.17
CA GLY A 252 -33.07 -8.97 0.43
C GLY A 252 -34.47 -9.55 0.42
N VAL A 253 -35.43 -8.76 -0.03
CA VAL A 253 -36.82 -9.19 -0.18
C VAL A 253 -37.02 -9.79 -1.56
N SER A 254 -37.44 -11.06 -1.62
CA SER A 254 -37.79 -11.72 -2.88
C SER A 254 -39.16 -11.26 -3.41
N PRO A 255 -39.47 -11.47 -4.71
CA PRO A 255 -40.80 -11.18 -5.26
C PRO A 255 -41.95 -11.89 -4.54
N GLU A 256 -41.67 -13.02 -3.89
CA GLU A 256 -42.63 -13.78 -3.08
C GLU A 256 -42.79 -13.24 -1.65
N GLY A 257 -42.17 -12.10 -1.32
CA GLY A 257 -42.25 -11.47 0.00
C GLY A 257 -41.48 -12.23 1.09
N LYS A 258 -40.42 -12.96 0.72
CA LYS A 258 -39.56 -13.68 1.69
C LYS A 258 -38.18 -13.04 1.77
N GLY A 259 -37.61 -13.01 2.98
CA GLY A 259 -36.21 -12.64 3.17
C GLY A 259 -35.31 -13.75 2.65
N VAL A 260 -34.52 -13.48 1.60
CA VAL A 260 -33.61 -14.44 0.99
C VAL A 260 -32.16 -14.00 1.15
N PRO A 261 -31.22 -14.92 1.45
CA PRO A 261 -29.81 -14.58 1.53
C PRO A 261 -29.25 -14.28 0.13
N LEU A 262 -28.72 -13.07 -0.04
CA LEU A 262 -28.14 -12.58 -1.30
C LEU A 262 -26.67 -12.95 -1.43
N ILE A 263 -25.91 -12.95 -0.32
CA ILE A 263 -24.49 -13.28 -0.31
C ILE A 263 -24.24 -14.42 0.67
N LYS A 264 -24.12 -15.65 0.15
CA LYS A 264 -23.91 -16.87 0.96
C LYS A 264 -22.47 -17.13 1.39
N ARG A 265 -21.50 -16.42 0.79
CA ARG A 265 -20.06 -16.63 1.03
C ARG A 265 -19.50 -15.86 2.23
N MET A 266 -20.34 -15.10 2.94
CA MET A 266 -19.94 -14.35 4.13
C MET A 266 -19.75 -15.32 5.30
N ILE A 267 -18.60 -15.23 5.98
CA ILE A 267 -18.38 -15.93 7.24
C ILE A 267 -19.11 -15.14 8.34
N ARG A 268 -19.88 -15.85 9.18
CA ARG A 268 -20.64 -15.27 10.28
C ARG A 268 -19.74 -14.43 11.20
N ASP A 269 -20.14 -13.19 11.46
CA ASP A 269 -19.43 -12.23 12.30
C ASP A 269 -20.41 -11.13 12.71
N ASP A 270 -20.37 -10.71 13.98
CA ASP A 270 -21.34 -9.76 14.54
C ASP A 270 -21.26 -8.35 13.95
N ASP A 271 -20.18 -8.00 13.25
CA ASP A 271 -20.01 -6.72 12.57
C ASP A 271 -20.29 -6.78 11.05
N ASN A 272 -20.70 -7.93 10.51
CA ASN A 272 -21.02 -8.04 9.09
C ASN A 272 -22.11 -7.02 8.70
N CYS A 273 -21.99 -6.37 7.54
CA CYS A 273 -22.94 -5.37 7.03
C CYS A 273 -23.13 -4.12 7.91
N LYS A 274 -22.31 -3.91 8.95
CA LYS A 274 -22.35 -2.67 9.74
C LYS A 274 -21.76 -1.51 8.93
N GLY A 275 -22.52 -0.43 8.76
CA GLY A 275 -22.08 0.73 7.99
C GLY A 275 -22.21 0.55 6.47
N MET A 276 -23.22 -0.22 6.04
CA MET A 276 -23.62 -0.27 4.63
C MET A 276 -24.02 1.12 4.14
N SER A 277 -23.58 1.49 2.94
CA SER A 277 -23.93 2.75 2.29
C SER A 277 -24.17 2.55 0.80
N MET A 278 -25.01 3.41 0.23
CA MET A 278 -25.10 3.56 -1.21
C MET A 278 -23.88 4.29 -1.76
N HIS A 279 -23.36 3.81 -2.88
CA HIS A 279 -22.42 4.47 -3.76
C HIS A 279 -22.87 4.17 -5.19
N GLU A 280 -23.80 4.99 -5.68
CA GLU A 280 -24.63 4.68 -6.84
C GLU A 280 -23.82 4.24 -8.07
N PRO A 281 -24.22 3.15 -8.76
CA PRO A 281 -25.43 2.35 -8.55
C PRO A 281 -25.25 1.18 -7.55
N TYR A 282 -24.13 1.11 -6.83
CA TYR A 282 -23.77 -0.03 -5.98
C TYR A 282 -24.15 0.19 -4.52
N ALA A 283 -24.52 -0.89 -3.84
CA ALA A 283 -24.48 -0.94 -2.38
C ALA A 283 -23.09 -1.40 -1.93
N ILE A 284 -22.48 -0.67 -1.00
CA ILE A 284 -21.19 -1.03 -0.41
C ILE A 284 -21.45 -1.77 0.90
N ILE A 285 -20.92 -2.99 0.99
CA ILE A 285 -21.25 -3.94 2.06
C ILE A 285 -19.96 -4.38 2.76
N PRO A 286 -19.62 -3.76 3.89
CA PRO A 286 -18.54 -4.24 4.75
C PRO A 286 -18.85 -5.64 5.31
N HIS A 287 -17.81 -6.44 5.47
CA HIS A 287 -17.89 -7.74 6.11
C HIS A 287 -16.58 -8.08 6.87
N SER A 288 -16.59 -9.17 7.62
CA SER A 288 -15.48 -9.63 8.48
C SER A 288 -14.12 -9.78 7.81
N ARG A 289 -14.09 -9.88 6.48
CA ARG A 289 -12.88 -10.11 5.68
C ARG A 289 -12.66 -9.07 4.59
N GLY A 290 -13.39 -7.95 4.59
CA GLY A 290 -13.30 -6.98 3.50
C GLY A 290 -14.55 -6.17 3.24
N ALA A 291 -14.78 -5.82 1.97
CA ALA A 291 -16.00 -5.16 1.53
C ALA A 291 -16.44 -5.70 0.17
N TYR A 292 -17.75 -5.79 -0.04
CA TYR A 292 -18.35 -6.09 -1.34
C TYR A 292 -18.97 -4.82 -1.94
N ARG A 293 -18.93 -4.71 -3.27
CA ARG A 293 -19.93 -3.95 -4.01
C ARG A 293 -21.03 -4.92 -4.46
N PHE A 294 -22.26 -4.52 -4.26
CA PHE A 294 -23.44 -5.29 -4.62
C PHE A 294 -24.31 -4.51 -5.59
N LEU A 295 -24.72 -5.22 -6.63
CA LEU A 295 -25.79 -4.86 -7.57
C LEU A 295 -26.55 -6.17 -7.84
N PRO A 296 -27.87 -6.16 -8.08
CA PRO A 296 -28.58 -7.37 -8.48
C PRO A 296 -27.87 -8.08 -9.64
N GLY A 297 -27.43 -9.34 -9.41
CA GLY A 297 -26.68 -10.14 -10.38
C GLY A 297 -25.14 -10.00 -10.32
N LEU A 298 -24.59 -9.04 -9.56
CA LEU A 298 -23.16 -8.81 -9.42
C LEU A 298 -22.77 -8.64 -7.95
N VAL A 299 -21.87 -9.51 -7.47
CA VAL A 299 -21.25 -9.37 -6.15
C VAL A 299 -19.75 -9.51 -6.29
N GLU A 300 -19.02 -8.41 -6.11
CA GLU A 300 -17.58 -8.37 -6.28
C GLU A 300 -16.91 -7.79 -5.03
N SER A 301 -15.83 -8.41 -4.55
CA SER A 301 -15.07 -7.83 -3.44
C SER A 301 -14.25 -6.65 -3.93
N ILE A 302 -14.22 -5.60 -3.12
CA ILE A 302 -13.68 -4.30 -3.47
C ILE A 302 -12.66 -3.78 -2.48
N GLY A 303 -12.58 -4.33 -1.27
CA GLY A 303 -11.73 -3.77 -0.23
C GLY A 303 -10.27 -4.15 -0.41
N LEU A 304 -9.48 -3.82 0.61
CA LEU A 304 -8.04 -4.09 0.67
C LEU A 304 -7.71 -5.59 0.56
N GLU A 305 -8.67 -6.47 0.86
CA GLU A 305 -8.52 -7.93 0.74
C GLU A 305 -8.28 -8.41 -0.70
N LYS A 306 -8.61 -7.58 -1.71
CA LYS A 306 -8.27 -7.88 -3.10
C LYS A 306 -6.82 -7.60 -3.41
N GLU A 307 -6.16 -6.74 -2.66
CA GLU A 307 -4.74 -6.43 -2.83
C GLU A 307 -3.91 -7.52 -2.15
N LEU A 308 -4.01 -8.76 -2.67
CA LEU A 308 -3.56 -10.01 -2.05
C LEU A 308 -2.08 -10.07 -1.68
N ILE A 309 -1.29 -9.18 -2.25
CA ILE A 309 0.16 -9.19 -2.11
C ILE A 309 0.61 -7.87 -1.46
N ASN A 310 -0.32 -7.05 -0.95
CA ASN A 310 0.00 -5.84 -0.21
C ASN A 310 0.76 -6.16 1.10
N GLU A 311 2.01 -5.72 1.18
CA GLU A 311 2.85 -5.81 2.39
C GLU A 311 2.53 -4.72 3.43
N SER A 312 1.61 -3.79 3.14
CA SER A 312 1.20 -2.75 4.08
C SER A 312 0.70 -3.35 5.41
N PRO A 313 1.08 -2.73 6.55
CA PRO A 313 0.55 -3.10 7.86
C PRO A 313 -0.94 -2.73 8.02
N ILE A 314 -1.51 -1.94 7.10
CA ILE A 314 -2.90 -1.49 7.16
C ILE A 314 -3.83 -2.62 6.73
N ARG A 315 -4.29 -3.38 7.73
CA ARG A 315 -5.19 -4.51 7.57
C ARG A 315 -6.25 -4.43 8.66
N GLY A 316 -7.50 -4.29 8.25
CA GLY A 316 -8.56 -3.94 9.18
C GLY A 316 -9.94 -4.29 8.68
N ARG A 317 -10.95 -3.89 9.47
CA ARG A 317 -12.36 -4.03 9.13
C ARG A 317 -12.97 -2.67 8.86
N PHE A 318 -13.69 -2.55 7.76
CA PHE A 318 -14.48 -1.35 7.51
C PHE A 318 -15.66 -1.30 8.49
N LYS A 319 -15.88 -0.14 9.10
CA LYS A 319 -16.92 0.13 10.09
C LYS A 319 -18.06 1.00 9.54
N ASP A 320 -17.73 1.87 8.59
CA ASP A 320 -18.71 2.73 7.93
C ASP A 320 -18.20 3.22 6.57
N PHE A 321 -19.13 3.61 5.71
CA PHE A 321 -18.84 4.19 4.41
C PHE A 321 -19.65 5.46 4.18
N THR A 322 -19.07 6.38 3.43
CA THR A 322 -19.80 7.53 2.90
C THR A 322 -19.21 7.94 1.56
N THR A 323 -19.95 8.74 0.79
CA THR A 323 -19.52 9.14 -0.54
C THR A 323 -19.96 10.57 -0.85
N ASP A 324 -19.15 11.26 -1.63
CA ASP A 324 -19.50 12.52 -2.31
C ASP A 324 -19.77 12.27 -3.81
N ASN A 325 -20.31 11.09 -4.13
CA ASN A 325 -20.54 10.52 -5.46
C ASN A 325 -19.28 10.17 -6.25
N GLN A 326 -18.24 11.00 -6.21
CA GLN A 326 -16.98 10.74 -6.93
C GLN A 326 -16.01 9.87 -6.13
N TRP A 327 -15.90 10.13 -4.83
CA TRP A 327 -15.00 9.41 -3.94
C TRP A 327 -15.80 8.60 -2.93
N LEU A 328 -15.42 7.34 -2.82
CA LEU A 328 -15.84 6.49 -1.72
C LEU A 328 -14.89 6.71 -0.55
N ARG A 329 -15.42 6.95 0.65
CA ARG A 329 -14.64 7.05 1.88
C ARG A 329 -15.02 5.90 2.77
N GLY A 330 -14.02 5.20 3.29
CA GLY A 330 -14.21 4.04 4.16
C GLY A 330 -13.53 4.25 5.50
N LEU A 331 -14.28 4.06 6.59
CA LEU A 331 -13.76 4.09 7.94
C LEU A 331 -13.21 2.71 8.30
N LEU A 332 -11.89 2.57 8.38
CA LEU A 332 -11.18 1.30 8.55
C LEU A 332 -10.58 1.20 9.96
N ALA A 333 -11.03 0.24 10.75
CA ALA A 333 -10.46 -0.07 12.06
C ALA A 333 -9.28 -1.04 11.92
N VAL A 334 -8.09 -0.66 12.39
CA VAL A 334 -6.82 -1.41 12.31
C VAL A 334 -6.25 -1.55 13.73
N GLY A 335 -6.56 -2.66 14.41
CA GLY A 335 -6.20 -2.82 15.81
C GLY A 335 -6.90 -1.76 16.69
N SER A 336 -6.11 -0.98 17.44
CA SER A 336 -6.61 0.17 18.22
C SER A 336 -6.69 1.47 17.42
N ASP A 337 -6.13 1.51 16.22
CA ASP A 337 -6.08 2.69 15.38
C ASP A 337 -7.26 2.71 14.39
N THR A 338 -7.60 3.91 13.92
CA THR A 338 -8.59 4.10 12.86
C THR A 338 -7.97 4.86 11.69
N TYR A 339 -8.25 4.41 10.48
CA TYR A 339 -7.94 5.10 9.24
C TYR A 339 -9.22 5.53 8.54
N ILE A 340 -9.24 6.74 7.98
CA ILE A 340 -10.19 7.08 6.92
C ILE A 340 -9.47 6.84 5.62
N MET A 341 -9.98 5.87 4.88
CA MET A 341 -9.53 5.51 3.55
C MET A 341 -10.35 6.27 2.51
N VAL A 342 -9.74 6.55 1.38
CA VAL A 342 -10.42 7.14 0.22
C VAL A 342 -10.20 6.25 -1.00
N ALA A 343 -11.23 6.11 -1.83
CA ALA A 343 -11.19 5.29 -3.00
C ALA A 343 -11.92 5.91 -4.19
N ARG A 344 -11.42 5.57 -5.38
CA ARG A 344 -12.04 5.86 -6.68
C ARG A 344 -12.08 4.61 -7.54
N ASP A 345 -12.96 4.62 -8.52
CA ASP A 345 -12.95 3.61 -9.57
C ASP A 345 -11.59 3.59 -10.27
N ARG A 346 -11.15 2.36 -10.57
CA ARG A 346 -9.92 2.12 -11.30
C ARG A 346 -10.11 2.45 -12.78
N ALA A 347 -9.25 3.29 -13.33
CA ALA A 347 -9.25 3.61 -14.75
C ALA A 347 -8.65 2.46 -15.58
N GLN A 348 -8.98 2.40 -16.87
CA GLN A 348 -8.47 1.37 -17.77
C GLN A 348 -6.93 1.43 -17.85
N GLY A 349 -6.27 0.29 -17.62
CA GLY A 349 -4.81 0.19 -17.65
C GLY A 349 -4.11 0.49 -16.33
N GLU A 350 -4.84 0.90 -15.28
CA GLU A 350 -4.27 1.01 -13.95
C GLU A 350 -4.06 -0.38 -13.31
N PRO A 351 -2.92 -0.63 -12.64
CA PRO A 351 -2.65 -1.92 -12.01
C PRO A 351 -3.57 -2.19 -10.82
N GLY A 352 -3.76 -3.48 -10.50
CA GLY A 352 -4.44 -3.94 -9.28
C GLY A 352 -5.35 -5.14 -9.51
N PHE A 353 -5.89 -5.70 -8.43
CA PHE A 353 -6.83 -6.82 -8.51
C PHE A 353 -8.29 -6.42 -8.26
N GLY A 354 -8.51 -5.37 -7.46
CA GLY A 354 -9.84 -4.86 -7.17
C GLY A 354 -10.32 -3.83 -8.21
N PRO A 355 -11.64 -3.57 -8.26
CA PRO A 355 -12.21 -2.51 -9.10
C PRO A 355 -11.95 -1.10 -8.56
N PHE A 356 -11.59 -0.97 -7.28
CA PHE A 356 -11.26 0.31 -6.66
C PHE A 356 -9.75 0.46 -6.41
N VAL A 357 -9.33 1.72 -6.35
CA VAL A 357 -7.99 2.12 -5.90
C VAL A 357 -8.16 2.83 -4.56
N TRP A 358 -7.68 2.19 -3.48
CA TRP A 358 -7.77 2.70 -2.10
C TRP A 358 -6.50 3.41 -1.69
N ASP A 359 -6.61 4.52 -0.96
CA ASP A 359 -5.52 5.21 -0.27
C ASP A 359 -5.86 5.51 1.19
N THR A 360 -4.83 5.70 2.00
CA THR A 360 -4.93 6.31 3.33
C THR A 360 -5.12 7.82 3.20
N TRP A 361 -6.02 8.40 4.00
CA TRP A 361 -6.26 9.84 4.00
C TRP A 361 -6.10 10.47 5.37
N VAL A 362 -6.77 9.91 6.38
CA VAL A 362 -6.68 10.36 7.79
C VAL A 362 -6.27 9.19 8.66
N PHE A 363 -5.44 9.46 9.67
CA PHE A 363 -5.03 8.51 10.69
C PHE A 363 -5.36 9.03 12.09
N LEU A 364 -6.05 8.20 12.87
CA LEU A 364 -6.41 8.46 14.27
C LEU A 364 -5.76 7.38 15.14
N SER A 365 -4.66 7.74 15.81
CA SER A 365 -3.91 6.81 16.65
C SER A 365 -4.65 6.52 17.95
N ALA A 366 -4.78 5.25 18.31
CA ALA A 366 -5.45 4.76 19.52
C ALA A 366 -6.87 5.32 19.73
N ILE A 367 -7.55 5.67 18.64
CA ILE A 367 -8.89 6.24 18.64
C ILE A 367 -9.81 5.30 17.87
N ALA A 368 -10.87 4.85 18.52
CA ALA A 368 -11.93 4.08 17.89
C ALA A 368 -12.95 5.02 17.23
N SER A 369 -13.41 4.64 16.04
CA SER A 369 -14.52 5.31 15.35
C SER A 369 -15.46 4.28 14.75
N GLN A 370 -16.76 4.56 14.76
CA GLN A 370 -17.78 3.62 14.26
C GLN A 370 -18.77 4.22 13.27
N ALA A 371 -18.79 5.55 13.13
CA ALA A 371 -19.76 6.26 12.32
C ALA A 371 -19.07 7.35 11.52
N MET A 372 -19.55 7.56 10.30
CA MET A 372 -19.07 8.58 9.39
C MET A 372 -20.26 9.12 8.56
N HIS A 373 -20.31 10.44 8.38
CA HIS A 373 -21.38 11.08 7.64
C HIS A 373 -20.86 12.30 6.88
N LEU A 374 -21.19 12.38 5.60
CA LEU A 374 -20.93 13.56 4.80
C LEU A 374 -22.08 14.56 4.99
N SER A 375 -21.76 15.73 5.50
CA SER A 375 -22.70 16.82 5.75
C SER A 375 -22.55 17.94 4.73
N THR A 376 -23.67 18.48 4.27
CA THR A 376 -23.74 19.62 3.35
C THR A 376 -24.49 20.83 3.94
N LEU A 377 -24.85 20.77 5.23
CA LEU A 377 -25.52 21.89 5.93
C LEU A 377 -24.67 23.16 6.03
N THR A 378 -23.34 23.02 5.96
CA THR A 378 -22.41 24.15 5.91
C THR A 378 -22.09 24.57 4.48
N THR A 379 -21.73 25.83 4.28
CA THR A 379 -21.37 26.38 2.95
C THR A 379 -20.27 25.58 2.24
N VAL A 380 -19.35 25.01 3.01
CA VAL A 380 -18.36 24.05 2.53
C VAL A 380 -18.68 22.70 3.16
N PRO A 381 -18.82 21.61 2.38
CA PRO A 381 -19.16 20.30 2.92
C PRO A 381 -18.14 19.81 3.97
N ARG A 382 -18.62 19.03 4.93
CA ARG A 382 -17.79 18.49 6.01
C ARG A 382 -18.03 17.00 6.15
N LEU A 383 -16.95 16.26 6.31
CA LEU A 383 -17.02 14.85 6.67
C LEU A 383 -16.92 14.73 8.19
N TRP A 384 -18.01 14.33 8.81
CA TRP A 384 -18.09 14.05 10.24
C TRP A 384 -17.82 12.58 10.53
N PHE A 385 -17.17 12.29 11.65
CA PHE A 385 -16.89 10.93 12.09
C PHE A 385 -16.66 10.87 13.60
N GLY A 386 -16.89 9.70 14.20
CA GLY A 386 -16.59 9.48 15.61
C GLY A 386 -15.10 9.59 15.93
N SER A 387 -14.74 10.08 17.10
CA SER A 387 -13.35 10.20 17.58
C SER A 387 -13.28 9.80 19.05
N GLY A 388 -13.27 8.48 19.30
CA GLY A 388 -13.50 7.92 20.64
C GLY A 388 -14.90 8.33 21.10
N ASN A 389 -15.00 8.83 22.33
CA ASN A 389 -16.27 9.35 22.87
C ASN A 389 -16.66 10.73 22.32
N ASN A 390 -15.82 11.33 21.48
CA ASN A 390 -16.04 12.64 20.87
C ASN A 390 -16.47 12.51 19.41
N ILE A 391 -16.70 13.65 18.77
CA ILE A 391 -16.93 13.75 17.33
C ILE A 391 -15.78 14.55 16.71
N ALA A 392 -15.45 14.26 15.46
CA ALA A 392 -14.51 15.03 14.69
C ALA A 392 -15.03 15.27 13.27
N TYR A 393 -14.45 16.26 12.61
CA TYR A 393 -14.72 16.50 11.20
C TYR A 393 -13.48 16.95 10.44
N VAL A 394 -13.51 16.74 9.13
CA VAL A 394 -12.61 17.37 8.16
C VAL A 394 -13.43 18.24 7.22
N VAL A 395 -12.91 19.42 6.90
CA VAL A 395 -13.52 20.32 5.91
C VAL A 395 -13.12 19.82 4.53
N LEU A 396 -14.11 19.66 3.65
CA LEU A 396 -13.90 19.25 2.26
C LEU A 396 -13.76 20.47 1.35
N SER A 397 -13.66 20.22 0.05
CA SER A 397 -13.69 21.24 -1.00
C SER A 397 -15.14 21.55 -1.38
N ASN A 398 -15.41 22.79 -1.78
CA ASN A 398 -16.71 23.18 -2.36
C ASN A 398 -16.77 23.01 -3.90
N ALA A 399 -15.75 22.40 -4.52
CA ALA A 399 -15.63 22.25 -5.96
C ALA A 399 -16.48 21.10 -6.54
N ALA A 400 -17.77 21.05 -6.18
CA ALA A 400 -18.74 20.09 -6.73
C ALA A 400 -18.30 18.62 -6.68
N GLY A 401 -17.69 18.19 -5.57
CA GLY A 401 -17.19 16.83 -5.37
C GLY A 401 -15.76 16.59 -5.89
N ALA A 402 -15.20 17.51 -6.69
CA ALA A 402 -13.80 17.46 -7.04
C ALA A 402 -12.93 17.83 -5.82
N PRO A 403 -11.88 17.07 -5.53
CA PRO A 403 -10.94 17.44 -4.48
C PRO A 403 -10.21 18.71 -4.95
N ASP A 404 -10.51 19.85 -4.34
CA ASP A 404 -9.81 21.11 -4.56
C ASP A 404 -9.04 21.48 -3.30
N VAL A 405 -7.76 21.13 -3.31
CA VAL A 405 -6.83 21.45 -2.23
C VAL A 405 -6.26 22.86 -2.35
N GLU A 406 -6.60 23.60 -3.41
CA GLU A 406 -6.25 25.01 -3.56
C GLU A 406 -7.36 25.93 -3.01
N ASP A 407 -8.54 25.39 -2.71
CA ASP A 407 -9.60 26.11 -2.00
C ASP A 407 -9.09 26.60 -0.64
N SER A 408 -9.27 27.89 -0.37
CA SER A 408 -8.91 28.53 0.90
C SER A 408 -9.56 27.89 2.13
N ALA A 409 -10.69 27.20 1.98
CA ALA A 409 -11.37 26.48 3.04
C ALA A 409 -10.68 25.16 3.40
N TYR A 410 -9.98 24.52 2.45
CA TYR A 410 -9.24 23.30 2.70
C TYR A 410 -8.08 23.59 3.65
N LYS A 411 -8.01 22.82 4.74
CA LYS A 411 -6.95 22.96 5.76
C LYS A 411 -6.15 21.68 5.82
N PHE A 412 -4.84 21.82 5.89
CA PHE A 412 -3.89 20.72 5.97
C PHE A 412 -3.58 20.36 7.42
N ALA A 413 -3.32 19.07 7.67
CA ALA A 413 -2.68 18.63 8.89
C ALA A 413 -1.30 19.31 8.97
N PHE A 414 -1.04 20.02 10.08
CA PHE A 414 0.17 20.83 10.25
C PHE A 414 1.07 20.35 11.38
N THR A 415 0.52 19.57 12.31
CA THR A 415 1.22 18.99 13.47
C THR A 415 0.90 17.50 13.57
N GLY A 416 1.92 16.69 13.83
CA GLY A 416 1.82 15.24 13.89
C GLY A 416 2.68 14.56 12.82
N THR A 417 2.72 13.23 12.86
CA THR A 417 3.51 12.39 11.95
C THR A 417 2.83 12.34 10.57
N ILE A 418 3.03 13.36 9.72
CA ILE A 418 2.69 13.28 8.29
C ILE A 418 3.74 12.36 7.68
N THR A 419 3.37 11.15 7.27
CA THR A 419 4.35 10.18 6.78
C THR A 419 3.79 9.36 5.64
N ARG A 420 4.57 9.19 4.57
CA ARG A 420 4.26 8.28 3.45
C ARG A 420 5.42 7.31 3.26
N PHE A 421 5.09 6.04 3.10
CA PHE A 421 6.02 5.01 2.67
C PHE A 421 5.79 4.74 1.19
N THR A 422 6.86 4.68 0.40
CA THR A 422 6.80 4.23 -0.98
C THR A 422 6.62 2.72 -1.05
N THR A 423 6.43 2.23 -2.27
CA THR A 423 6.69 0.84 -2.59
C THR A 423 8.16 0.50 -2.36
N LYS A 424 8.46 -0.79 -2.31
CA LYS A 424 9.82 -1.27 -2.38
C LYS A 424 10.24 -1.35 -3.84
N TYR A 425 11.22 -0.55 -4.23
CA TYR A 425 11.74 -0.49 -5.59
C TYR A 425 12.73 -1.63 -5.81
N ARG A 426 12.41 -2.50 -6.78
CA ARG A 426 13.31 -3.57 -7.26
C ARG A 426 13.93 -3.30 -8.63
N PHE A 427 13.46 -2.27 -9.34
CA PHE A 427 13.94 -1.91 -10.68
C PHE A 427 13.88 -3.07 -11.69
N GLY A 428 12.85 -3.92 -11.59
CA GLY A 428 12.62 -5.04 -12.51
C GLY A 428 13.59 -6.22 -12.41
N ASP A 429 14.52 -6.22 -11.44
CA ASP A 429 15.53 -7.27 -11.27
C ASP A 429 15.58 -7.77 -9.81
N TRP A 430 15.93 -9.04 -9.62
CA TRP A 430 16.06 -9.70 -8.31
C TRP A 430 17.49 -9.72 -7.77
N GLY A 431 18.48 -9.32 -8.58
CA GLY A 431 19.87 -9.20 -8.15
C GLY A 431 20.13 -8.02 -7.21
N ASP A 432 21.31 -8.03 -6.59
CA ASP A 432 21.79 -6.92 -5.76
C ASP A 432 22.18 -5.72 -6.64
N LYS A 433 21.89 -4.52 -6.14
CA LYS A 433 22.04 -3.26 -6.86
C LYS A 433 22.66 -2.22 -5.94
N ASP A 434 23.41 -1.32 -6.55
CA ASP A 434 23.89 -0.11 -5.90
C ASP A 434 22.82 0.98 -6.04
N PHE A 435 22.26 1.42 -4.92
CA PHE A 435 21.37 2.58 -4.87
C PHE A 435 22.20 3.82 -4.64
N PHE A 436 22.43 4.62 -5.68
CA PHE A 436 23.42 5.70 -5.62
C PHE A 436 22.80 7.09 -5.40
N LYS A 437 21.59 7.33 -5.89
CA LYS A 437 20.91 8.63 -5.71
C LYS A 437 19.40 8.53 -5.87
N PHE A 438 18.72 9.56 -5.43
CA PHE A 438 17.37 9.88 -5.88
C PHE A 438 17.24 11.38 -6.12
N VAL A 439 16.21 11.75 -6.87
CA VAL A 439 15.89 13.13 -7.21
C VAL A 439 14.47 13.42 -6.77
N ILE A 440 14.28 14.58 -6.14
CA ILE A 440 13.01 15.02 -5.57
C ILE A 440 12.77 16.50 -5.87
N ALA A 441 11.52 16.89 -6.10
CA ALA A 441 11.13 18.28 -6.17
C ALA A 441 9.83 18.51 -5.40
N GLY A 442 9.73 19.68 -4.77
CA GLY A 442 8.53 20.08 -4.05
C GLY A 442 7.98 21.41 -4.54
N LYS A 443 6.79 21.76 -4.05
CA LYS A 443 6.10 23.01 -4.35
C LYS A 443 5.42 23.55 -3.10
N GLY A 444 5.49 24.86 -2.91
CA GLY A 444 5.01 25.51 -1.69
C GLY A 444 5.84 25.15 -0.45
N LEU A 445 7.11 24.79 -0.62
CA LEU A 445 8.05 24.50 0.46
C LEU A 445 8.75 25.76 0.94
N SER A 446 9.13 25.76 2.21
CA SER A 446 9.87 26.85 2.86
C SER A 446 10.72 26.30 4.00
N VAL A 447 11.44 27.17 4.70
CA VAL A 447 12.23 26.77 5.89
C VAL A 447 11.39 26.13 7.01
N SER A 448 10.09 26.42 7.05
CA SER A 448 9.13 25.90 8.03
C SER A 448 8.14 24.88 7.44
N THR A 449 8.16 24.68 6.12
CA THR A 449 7.32 23.71 5.40
C THR A 449 8.23 22.79 4.61
N ILE A 450 8.51 21.61 5.17
CA ILE A 450 9.61 20.73 4.75
C ILE A 450 9.16 19.29 4.56
N TRP A 451 9.97 18.54 3.82
CA TRP A 451 9.93 17.09 3.80
C TRP A 451 11.31 16.51 4.11
N ASP A 452 11.34 15.61 5.09
CA ASP A 452 12.48 14.75 5.39
C ASP A 452 12.31 13.40 4.70
N ILE A 453 13.37 12.94 4.06
CA ILE A 453 13.40 11.69 3.32
C ILE A 453 14.31 10.73 4.06
N ALA A 454 13.84 9.50 4.24
CA ALA A 454 14.65 8.39 4.71
C ALA A 454 14.56 7.23 3.74
N TYR A 455 15.59 6.38 3.68
CA TYR A 455 15.57 5.17 2.86
C TYR A 455 15.94 3.94 3.69
N SER A 456 15.42 2.78 3.28
CA SER A 456 15.72 1.48 3.88
C SER A 456 16.02 0.50 2.75
N VAL A 457 17.16 -0.19 2.84
CA VAL A 457 17.56 -1.25 1.90
C VAL A 457 17.21 -2.61 2.52
N ASP A 458 16.56 -3.48 1.74
CA ASP A 458 16.19 -4.85 2.12
C ASP A 458 15.46 -4.96 3.48
N GLY A 459 14.61 -3.97 3.79
CA GLY A 459 13.84 -3.92 5.05
C GLY A 459 14.67 -3.60 6.30
N GLY A 460 15.88 -3.07 6.13
CA GLY A 460 16.73 -2.61 7.21
C GLY A 460 16.23 -1.35 7.95
N THR A 461 17.11 -0.72 8.72
CA THR A 461 16.79 0.53 9.42
C THR A 461 16.75 1.69 8.43
N TYR A 462 15.79 2.61 8.62
CA TYR A 462 15.69 3.82 7.82
C TYR A 462 16.85 4.78 8.11
N VAL A 463 17.63 5.10 7.07
CA VAL A 463 18.73 6.08 7.08
C VAL A 463 18.21 7.43 6.59
N THR A 464 18.53 8.51 7.31
CA THR A 464 18.04 9.88 7.03
C THR A 464 19.10 10.80 6.43
N THR A 465 20.34 10.33 6.30
CA THR A 465 21.47 11.13 5.82
C THR A 465 21.94 10.69 4.44
N ASP A 466 22.45 11.64 3.67
CA ASP A 466 23.14 11.39 2.41
C ASP A 466 24.59 10.90 2.62
N ILE A 467 25.32 10.69 1.53
CA ILE A 467 26.72 10.24 1.52
C ILE A 467 27.68 11.18 2.28
N ASP A 468 27.33 12.47 2.38
CA ASP A 468 28.13 13.50 3.05
C ASP A 468 27.68 13.70 4.51
N GLY A 469 26.72 12.92 5.00
CA GLY A 469 26.19 13.00 6.36
C GLY A 469 25.14 14.10 6.57
N ASN A 470 24.69 14.76 5.51
CA ASN A 470 23.64 15.78 5.62
C ASN A 470 22.26 15.13 5.66
N ASN A 471 21.33 15.71 6.42
CA ASN A 471 19.95 15.26 6.41
C ASN A 471 19.34 15.42 5.02
N MET A 472 18.70 14.37 4.50
CA MET A 472 18.01 14.40 3.22
C MET A 472 16.69 15.17 3.37
N ARG A 473 16.77 16.51 3.27
CA ARG A 473 15.66 17.44 3.48
C ARG A 473 15.43 18.36 2.29
N ILE A 474 14.17 18.44 1.86
CA ILE A 474 13.72 19.45 0.89
C ILE A 474 12.86 20.51 1.59
N SER A 475 13.26 21.77 1.40
CA SER A 475 12.71 22.96 2.07
C SER A 475 12.60 24.16 1.12
N SER A 476 12.74 23.91 -0.19
CA SER A 476 12.58 24.88 -1.26
C SER A 476 11.89 24.20 -2.44
N ASN A 477 11.39 24.99 -3.39
CA ASN A 477 10.68 24.47 -4.57
C ASN A 477 11.63 23.91 -5.65
N ASP A 478 12.93 23.93 -5.38
CA ASP A 478 13.94 23.50 -6.35
C ASP A 478 14.04 21.98 -6.39
N ARG A 479 14.42 21.47 -7.56
CA ARG A 479 14.77 20.06 -7.72
C ARG A 479 16.06 19.78 -6.96
N LYS A 480 16.04 18.86 -6.00
CA LYS A 480 17.20 18.40 -5.24
C LYS A 480 17.58 16.97 -5.61
N THR A 481 18.88 16.71 -5.65
CA THR A 481 19.44 15.37 -5.80
C THR A 481 20.15 15.00 -4.52
N PHE A 482 19.87 13.83 -3.97
CA PHE A 482 20.58 13.28 -2.82
C PHE A 482 21.34 12.05 -3.24
N PHE A 483 22.61 11.97 -2.87
CA PHE A 483 23.45 10.79 -3.10
C PHE A 483 23.42 9.91 -1.86
N LEU A 484 23.12 8.63 -2.05
CA LEU A 484 23.01 7.67 -0.94
C LEU A 484 24.39 7.16 -0.54
N SER A 485 24.51 6.59 0.66
CA SER A 485 25.74 5.94 1.11
C SER A 485 26.23 4.90 0.11
N ARG A 486 27.55 4.76 -0.05
CA ARG A 486 28.16 3.68 -0.85
C ARG A 486 27.84 2.28 -0.33
N THR A 487 27.30 2.18 0.89
CA THR A 487 26.84 0.92 1.49
C THR A 487 25.36 0.66 1.26
N ALA A 488 24.63 1.52 0.54
CA ALA A 488 23.25 1.30 0.15
C ALA A 488 23.18 0.28 -1.01
N ILE A 489 23.48 -0.97 -0.67
CA ILE A 489 23.56 -2.09 -1.60
C ILE A 489 22.55 -3.14 -1.18
N GLY A 490 21.71 -3.59 -2.10
CA GLY A 490 20.71 -4.61 -1.81
C GLY A 490 19.78 -4.89 -2.99
N ARG A 491 18.74 -5.69 -2.75
CA ARG A 491 17.79 -6.11 -3.79
C ARG A 491 16.68 -5.11 -3.98
N GLU A 492 16.19 -4.55 -2.88
CA GLU A 492 15.10 -3.59 -2.83
C GLU A 492 15.40 -2.39 -1.95
N ILE A 493 14.86 -1.23 -2.31
CA ILE A 493 14.93 -0.01 -1.51
C ILE A 493 13.53 0.55 -1.29
N GLN A 494 13.25 1.02 -0.08
CA GLN A 494 12.01 1.72 0.26
C GLN A 494 12.32 3.12 0.78
N PHE A 495 11.52 4.10 0.42
CA PHE A 495 11.64 5.47 0.92
C PHE A 495 10.48 5.82 1.86
N ARG A 496 10.79 6.63 2.87
CA ARG A 496 9.83 7.22 3.80
C ARG A 496 9.93 8.73 3.72
N PHE A 497 8.83 9.37 3.38
CA PHE A 497 8.68 10.82 3.38
C PHE A 497 8.00 11.25 4.67
N THR A 498 8.61 12.18 5.41
CA THR A 498 8.04 12.77 6.63
C THR A 498 7.83 14.26 6.41
N GLY A 499 6.58 14.69 6.40
CA GLY A 499 6.20 16.08 6.14
C GLY A 499 6.08 16.89 7.43
N GLN A 500 6.39 18.17 7.36
CA GLN A 500 6.09 19.13 8.41
C GLN A 500 5.62 20.44 7.78
N GLY A 501 4.42 20.90 8.15
CA GLY A 501 3.88 22.18 7.68
C GLY A 501 4.10 23.30 8.69
N ALA A 502 4.24 24.54 8.21
CA ALA A 502 4.33 25.71 9.08
C ALA A 502 3.01 26.04 9.79
N ASN A 503 1.89 25.77 9.10
CA ASN A 503 0.52 26.00 9.55
C ASN A 503 -0.45 25.16 8.71
N ASN A 504 -1.73 25.20 9.05
CA ASN A 504 -2.80 24.46 8.36
C ASN A 504 -3.20 25.05 6.99
N LEU A 505 -2.55 26.11 6.53
CA LEU A 505 -2.74 26.71 5.19
C LEU A 505 -1.61 26.33 4.23
N SER A 506 -0.49 25.85 4.77
CA SER A 506 0.70 25.56 4.00
C SER A 506 0.61 24.14 3.45
N LYS A 507 0.35 24.02 2.15
CA LYS A 507 0.23 22.72 1.50
C LYS A 507 1.54 21.93 1.50
N GLY A 508 2.67 22.57 1.18
CA GLY A 508 3.98 21.92 1.08
C GLY A 508 3.95 20.54 0.43
N GLU A 509 3.92 20.46 -0.89
CA GLU A 509 3.74 19.19 -1.60
C GLU A 509 5.04 18.68 -2.24
N ILE A 510 5.15 17.36 -2.38
CA ILE A 510 6.14 16.74 -3.28
C ILE A 510 5.46 16.54 -4.63
N VAL A 511 6.09 17.03 -5.70
CA VAL A 511 5.56 16.98 -7.08
C VAL A 511 6.36 16.05 -8.00
N TYR A 512 7.53 15.61 -7.53
CA TYR A 512 8.42 14.76 -8.30
C TYR A 512 9.27 13.91 -7.36
N PHE A 513 9.37 12.62 -7.68
CA PHE A 513 10.28 11.70 -7.01
C PHE A 513 10.77 10.64 -8.00
N GLU A 514 12.09 10.43 -8.04
CA GLU A 514 12.73 9.49 -8.94
C GLU A 514 13.93 8.85 -8.25
N PRO A 515 13.85 7.56 -7.88
CA PRO A 515 15.00 6.80 -7.38
C PRO A 515 15.79 6.19 -8.54
N PHE A 516 17.08 5.97 -8.31
CA PHE A 516 17.96 5.35 -9.30
C PHE A 516 18.74 4.18 -8.70
N ALA A 517 18.97 3.16 -9.50
CA ALA A 517 19.80 2.01 -9.15
C ALA A 517 20.75 1.63 -10.30
N VAL A 518 21.84 0.96 -9.96
CA VAL A 518 22.73 0.31 -10.92
C VAL A 518 22.87 -1.16 -10.50
N PRO A 519 22.49 -2.13 -11.34
CA PRO A 519 22.77 -3.54 -11.09
C PRO A 519 24.26 -3.76 -10.80
N GLN A 520 24.59 -4.55 -9.78
CA GLN A 520 25.99 -4.90 -9.57
C GLN A 520 26.46 -5.84 -10.67
N SER A 521 27.61 -5.52 -11.28
CA SER A 521 28.26 -6.43 -12.22
C SER A 521 28.55 -7.76 -11.52
N ARG A 522 28.18 -8.89 -12.14
CA ARG A 522 28.66 -10.20 -11.68
C ARG A 522 30.18 -10.22 -11.84
N LYS A 523 30.91 -10.34 -10.71
CA LYS A 523 32.36 -10.56 -10.74
C LYS A 523 32.58 -12.00 -11.16
N VAL A 524 33.28 -12.22 -12.27
CA VAL A 524 33.63 -13.57 -12.69
C VAL A 524 35.06 -13.87 -12.25
N PRO A 525 35.32 -15.00 -11.58
CA PRO A 525 36.68 -15.43 -11.28
C PRO A 525 37.43 -15.74 -12.58
N ILE A 526 38.59 -15.13 -12.72
CA ILE A 526 39.52 -15.33 -13.82
C ILE A 526 40.85 -15.76 -13.23
N ASN A 527 41.35 -16.91 -13.68
CA ASN A 527 42.62 -17.48 -13.28
C ASN A 527 43.65 -17.11 -14.36
N ILE A 528 44.66 -16.34 -13.98
CA ILE A 528 45.80 -16.03 -14.85
C ILE A 528 46.92 -16.98 -14.44
N ILE A 529 47.45 -17.74 -15.39
CA ILE A 529 48.53 -18.71 -15.16
C ILE A 529 49.72 -18.44 -16.08
N GLN A 530 50.91 -18.77 -15.58
CA GLN A 530 52.14 -18.75 -16.36
C GLN A 530 52.56 -20.17 -16.73
N LEU A 531 52.66 -20.42 -18.02
CA LEU A 531 53.03 -21.70 -18.60
C LEU A 531 54.41 -21.64 -19.24
N HIS A 532 55.22 -22.67 -19.00
CA HIS A 532 56.49 -22.87 -19.71
C HIS A 532 56.33 -24.04 -20.68
N LEU A 533 56.44 -23.73 -21.96
CA LEU A 533 56.34 -24.69 -23.05
C LEU A 533 57.75 -25.11 -23.46
N SER A 534 58.09 -26.38 -23.27
CA SER A 534 59.40 -26.94 -23.59
C SER A 534 59.26 -28.39 -24.08
N ARG A 535 60.20 -28.84 -24.93
CA ARG A 535 60.14 -30.17 -25.55
C ARG A 535 60.42 -31.31 -24.57
N ASP A 536 61.34 -31.11 -23.64
CA ASP A 536 61.88 -32.18 -22.79
C ASP A 536 61.10 -32.40 -21.49
N THR A 537 59.96 -31.73 -21.32
CA THR A 537 59.12 -31.87 -20.14
C THR A 537 58.15 -33.03 -20.27
N LYS A 538 58.66 -34.22 -19.95
CA LYS A 538 57.84 -35.43 -19.75
C LYS A 538 56.91 -35.24 -18.56
N LEU A 539 55.66 -34.91 -18.83
CA LEU A 539 54.62 -34.75 -17.81
C LEU A 539 53.83 -36.05 -17.56
N ASP A 540 53.71 -36.92 -18.57
CA ASP A 540 53.01 -38.20 -18.49
C ASP A 540 53.87 -39.36 -19.05
N LEU A 541 53.94 -40.47 -18.32
CA LEU A 541 54.68 -41.67 -18.72
C LEU A 541 53.99 -42.37 -19.90
N GLY A 542 54.47 -42.14 -21.12
CA GLY A 542 54.04 -42.89 -22.31
C GLY A 542 53.58 -42.07 -23.52
N GLN A 543 53.62 -40.74 -23.45
CA GLN A 543 53.36 -39.86 -24.60
C GLN A 543 54.67 -39.42 -25.30
N GLU A 544 54.62 -39.23 -26.62
CA GLU A 544 55.71 -38.67 -27.41
C GLU A 544 56.00 -37.22 -26.97
N ALA A 545 57.29 -36.84 -26.95
CA ALA A 545 57.72 -35.51 -26.53
C ALA A 545 57.29 -34.45 -27.57
N ARG A 546 56.30 -33.62 -27.21
CA ARG A 546 55.79 -32.53 -28.04
C ARG A 546 56.70 -31.31 -27.98
N SER A 547 57.00 -30.73 -29.13
CA SER A 547 57.74 -29.46 -29.24
C SER A 547 57.01 -28.31 -28.52
N ALA A 548 57.76 -27.28 -28.13
CA ALA A 548 57.17 -26.07 -27.54
C ALA A 548 56.20 -25.37 -28.52
N ALA A 549 56.48 -25.47 -29.83
CA ALA A 549 55.64 -24.90 -30.88
C ALA A 549 54.31 -25.65 -31.04
N GLU A 550 54.32 -26.98 -30.94
CA GLU A 550 53.09 -27.79 -30.93
C GLU A 550 52.23 -27.46 -29.71
N GLN A 551 52.83 -27.39 -28.51
CA GLN A 551 52.12 -27.03 -27.29
C GLN A 551 51.48 -25.62 -27.38
N LEU A 552 52.16 -24.66 -28.01
CA LEU A 552 51.62 -23.31 -28.24
C LEU A 552 50.46 -23.33 -29.24
N SER A 553 50.58 -24.13 -30.29
CA SER A 553 49.51 -24.32 -31.30
C SER A 553 48.26 -24.98 -30.70
N ASP A 554 48.42 -25.92 -29.76
CA ASP A 554 47.31 -26.54 -29.02
C ASP A 554 46.57 -25.48 -28.20
N LEU A 555 47.30 -24.61 -27.49
CA LEU A 555 46.71 -23.53 -26.71
C LEU A 555 46.00 -22.49 -27.61
N HIS A 556 46.53 -22.18 -28.79
CA HIS A 556 45.83 -21.32 -29.76
C HIS A 556 44.53 -21.94 -30.27
N THR A 557 44.53 -23.25 -30.54
CA THR A 557 43.32 -23.97 -30.96
C THR A 557 42.25 -23.93 -29.87
N LEU A 558 42.66 -24.02 -28.60
CA LEU A 558 41.77 -23.89 -27.45
C LEU A 558 41.27 -22.44 -27.25
N ASP A 559 42.09 -21.43 -27.53
CA ASP A 559 41.70 -20.01 -27.51
C ASP A 559 40.64 -19.67 -28.58
N GLU A 560 40.71 -20.33 -29.74
CA GLU A 560 39.72 -20.18 -30.82
C GLU A 560 38.41 -20.95 -30.57
N THR A 561 38.40 -21.86 -29.59
CA THR A 561 37.25 -22.72 -29.29
C THR A 561 36.22 -21.97 -28.42
N SER A 562 34.96 -21.96 -28.88
CA SER A 562 33.85 -21.30 -28.15
C SER A 562 33.21 -22.17 -27.04
N ALA A 563 33.54 -23.46 -27.02
CA ALA A 563 33.05 -24.42 -26.03
C ALA A 563 33.90 -24.40 -24.73
N PRO A 564 33.30 -24.71 -23.56
CA PRO A 564 34.07 -24.90 -22.34
C PRO A 564 35.04 -26.08 -22.48
N LEU A 565 36.23 -25.94 -21.89
CA LEU A 565 37.19 -27.01 -21.71
C LEU A 565 37.23 -27.44 -20.24
N LYS A 566 37.63 -28.69 -20.00
CA LYS A 566 37.94 -29.18 -18.65
C LYS A 566 39.35 -28.73 -18.28
N ALA A 567 39.48 -28.00 -17.17
CA ALA A 567 40.77 -27.58 -16.64
C ALA A 567 40.94 -27.96 -15.18
N SER A 568 42.14 -28.43 -14.85
CA SER A 568 42.56 -28.80 -13.49
C SER A 568 43.83 -28.06 -13.12
N GLY A 569 43.85 -27.47 -11.93
CA GLY A 569 44.97 -26.68 -11.44
C GLY A 569 44.80 -26.25 -9.99
N PRO A 570 45.51 -25.20 -9.54
CA PRO A 570 45.40 -24.68 -8.17
C PRO A 570 43.97 -24.29 -7.73
N TRP A 571 43.06 -24.06 -8.69
CA TRP A 571 41.63 -23.77 -8.47
C TRP A 571 40.72 -25.01 -8.35
N GLY A 572 41.27 -26.23 -8.41
CA GLY A 572 40.53 -27.49 -8.32
C GLY A 572 40.60 -28.32 -9.61
N GLU A 573 39.90 -29.46 -9.62
CA GLU A 573 39.93 -30.45 -10.72
C GLU A 573 38.66 -30.39 -11.60
N ASP A 574 38.83 -30.69 -12.90
CA ASP A 574 37.78 -30.87 -13.91
C ASP A 574 36.73 -29.75 -13.98
N LYS A 575 37.18 -28.51 -13.78
CA LYS A 575 36.34 -27.32 -13.89
C LYS A 575 36.06 -26.97 -15.34
N ASP A 576 34.82 -26.58 -15.62
CA ASP A 576 34.46 -26.00 -16.92
C ASP A 576 34.99 -24.57 -17.01
N MET A 577 35.96 -24.36 -17.89
CA MET A 577 36.64 -23.08 -18.08
C MET A 577 36.64 -22.67 -19.55
N TRP A 578 36.74 -21.37 -19.79
CA TRP A 578 36.92 -20.79 -21.12
C TRP A 578 38.26 -20.09 -21.19
N VAL A 579 38.99 -20.30 -22.28
CA VAL A 579 40.15 -19.50 -22.60
C VAL A 579 39.69 -18.10 -22.97
N LYS A 580 40.27 -17.09 -22.32
CA LYS A 580 39.93 -15.66 -22.56
C LYS A 580 40.98 -14.94 -23.38
N SER A 581 42.23 -15.31 -23.15
CA SER A 581 43.36 -14.73 -23.85
C SER A 581 44.58 -15.61 -23.65
N LEU A 582 45.35 -15.77 -24.72
CA LEU A 582 46.68 -16.37 -24.74
C LEU A 582 47.70 -15.30 -25.12
N HIS A 583 48.69 -15.06 -24.26
CA HIS A 583 49.76 -14.08 -24.53
C HIS A 583 51.13 -14.74 -24.45
N LEU A 584 51.90 -14.67 -25.54
CA LEU A 584 53.31 -15.05 -25.52
C LEU A 584 54.11 -13.96 -24.79
N VAL A 585 54.69 -14.31 -23.64
CA VAL A 585 55.44 -13.38 -22.77
C VAL A 585 56.90 -13.29 -23.21
N ALA A 586 57.53 -14.43 -23.49
CA ALA A 586 58.93 -14.47 -23.89
C ALA A 586 59.25 -15.72 -24.74
N VAL A 587 60.27 -15.59 -25.58
CA VAL A 587 60.92 -16.70 -26.29
C VAL A 587 62.30 -16.88 -25.67
N LEU A 588 62.57 -18.07 -25.14
CA LEU A 588 63.87 -18.44 -24.58
C LEU A 588 64.58 -19.31 -25.63
N GLN A 589 65.68 -18.82 -26.18
CA GLN A 589 66.46 -19.53 -27.19
C GLN A 589 67.94 -19.54 -26.80
N GLU A 590 68.48 -20.74 -26.59
CA GLU A 590 69.91 -20.98 -26.42
C GLU A 590 70.48 -21.53 -27.76
N SER A 591 71.74 -21.21 -28.08
CA SER A 591 72.40 -21.74 -29.28
C SER A 591 72.50 -23.27 -29.17
N ASP A 592 71.98 -23.98 -30.18
CA ASP A 592 71.89 -25.44 -30.28
C ASP A 592 70.75 -26.13 -29.49
N VAL A 593 69.79 -25.37 -28.93
CA VAL A 593 68.59 -25.90 -28.27
C VAL A 593 67.33 -25.37 -28.96
N GLU A 594 66.27 -26.18 -28.96
CA GLU A 594 64.96 -25.78 -29.49
C GLU A 594 64.36 -24.63 -28.67
N SER A 595 63.66 -23.71 -29.34
CA SER A 595 63.06 -22.55 -28.67
C SER A 595 62.01 -22.97 -27.64
N GLU A 596 62.11 -22.41 -26.44
CA GLU A 596 61.10 -22.55 -25.38
C GLU A 596 60.24 -21.28 -25.31
N TYR A 597 58.99 -21.43 -24.88
CA TYR A 597 58.05 -20.32 -24.79
C TYR A 597 57.56 -20.14 -23.36
N LEU A 598 57.55 -18.89 -22.89
CA LEU A 598 56.84 -18.49 -21.68
C LEU A 598 55.53 -17.84 -22.10
N VAL A 599 54.42 -18.39 -21.64
CA VAL A 599 53.07 -17.98 -22.06
C VAL A 599 52.24 -17.63 -20.84
N GLU A 600 51.46 -16.57 -20.93
CA GLU A 600 50.44 -16.22 -19.95
C GLU A 600 49.07 -16.60 -20.52
N LEU A 601 48.34 -17.43 -19.79
CA LEU A 601 47.02 -17.90 -20.18
C LEU A 601 45.98 -17.45 -19.16
N THR A 602 44.90 -16.89 -19.67
CA THR A 602 43.78 -16.40 -18.86
C THR A 602 42.59 -17.36 -19.02
N LEU A 603 42.16 -18.00 -17.94
CA LEU A 603 41.04 -18.94 -17.88
C LEU A 603 39.88 -18.35 -17.06
N GLN A 604 38.66 -18.38 -17.60
CA GLN A 604 37.45 -17.92 -16.91
C GLN A 604 36.55 -19.09 -16.52
N GLU A 605 36.16 -19.20 -15.24
CA GLU A 605 35.11 -20.12 -14.79
C GLU A 605 33.75 -19.41 -14.92
N ARG A 606 32.87 -19.86 -15.82
CA ARG A 606 31.46 -19.44 -15.77
C ARG A 606 30.68 -20.44 -14.93
N ARG A 607 30.34 -20.06 -13.70
CA ARG A 607 29.33 -20.79 -12.95
C ARG A 607 27.98 -20.57 -13.61
N VAL A 608 27.46 -21.60 -14.26
CA VAL A 608 26.04 -21.66 -14.60
C VAL A 608 25.31 -21.86 -13.28
N ALA A 609 24.66 -20.80 -12.78
CA ALA A 609 23.78 -20.88 -11.63
C ALA A 609 22.40 -21.38 -12.07
#